data_AF-A0A6G0WNK3-F1
#
_entry.id   AF-A0A6G0WNK3-F1
#
_cell.length_a   1.000
_cell.length_b   1.000
_cell.length_c   1.000
_cell.angle_alpha   90.00
_cell.angle_beta   90.00
_cell.angle_gamma   90.00
#
_symmetry.space_group_name_H-M   'P 1'
#
loop_
_entity.id
_entity.type
_entity.pdbx_description
1 polymer ?
#
loop_
_entity_poly.entity_id
_entity_poly.type
_entity_poly.pdbx_seq_one_letter_code
_entity_poly.pdbx_strand_id
1 'polypeptide(L)'
;MGIKLALLACAVVGVPVNATLDCPYRNGYDENETILVASNTICASQGGKMLPVCLIDRDCTVVGRFSSTNTSFPSANSTFSSFNISSLVVGSGIRAIGDLSDYPDNLPLRVSDCSNRFTLKNAIFPPQLVNITISNCYVSYTDFNAIIWPNSSMTLTLNYCNISNQHFNFPPNVVELNLVKNKLDMIPPEVAHRPNLRTLDVSWNYIGAITSINLSSLSSLTLDFNNLQAIQNVHFSDRLDYLSAKYITLSRFEVNNDTYDVLEWLYYHGSLVLETEYTLSGRSQCELAQGHMTTLGSNMSVCVLPSYVENVPDEVFAEEKTNYVQIILWVIACLVIVVVVAAVYVIRRRRVAESRLPTKDTWDYMM
;
A
#
# COMPACT_ATOMS: atom_id res chain seq x y z
N MET A 1 23.92 -51.21 -38.55
CA MET A 1 24.23 -49.99 -39.32
C MET A 1 24.20 -48.83 -38.32
N GLY A 2 25.38 -48.29 -37.97
CA GLY A 2 25.55 -47.39 -36.82
C GLY A 2 25.02 -45.98 -37.04
N ILE A 3 24.37 -45.42 -36.02
CA ILE A 3 23.86 -44.05 -36.01
C ILE A 3 25.01 -43.12 -35.62
N LYS A 4 25.47 -42.28 -36.56
CA LYS A 4 26.38 -41.16 -36.26
C LYS A 4 25.56 -40.01 -35.69
N LEU A 5 25.81 -39.65 -34.43
CA LEU A 5 25.41 -38.37 -33.84
C LEU A 5 26.19 -37.25 -34.53
N ALA A 6 25.47 -36.28 -35.13
CA ALA A 6 26.03 -34.98 -35.49
C ALA A 6 25.65 -33.98 -34.40
N LEU A 7 26.63 -33.61 -33.57
CA LEU A 7 26.54 -32.48 -32.65
C LEU A 7 26.57 -31.18 -33.47
N LEU A 8 25.45 -30.45 -33.52
CA LEU A 8 25.46 -29.05 -33.93
C LEU A 8 25.99 -28.22 -32.76
N ALA A 9 27.22 -27.72 -32.90
CA ALA A 9 27.75 -26.66 -32.07
C ALA A 9 27.06 -25.34 -32.46
N CYS A 10 26.21 -24.82 -31.58
CA CYS A 10 25.76 -23.43 -31.68
C CYS A 10 26.89 -22.53 -31.18
N ALA A 11 27.55 -21.84 -32.11
CA ALA A 11 28.51 -20.80 -31.79
C ALA A 11 27.78 -19.67 -31.05
N VAL A 12 28.19 -19.42 -29.80
CA VAL A 12 27.82 -18.22 -29.05
C VAL A 12 28.50 -17.05 -29.76
N VAL A 13 27.73 -16.31 -30.55
CA VAL A 13 28.14 -15.00 -31.04
C VAL A 13 28.24 -14.10 -29.81
N GLY A 14 29.47 -13.81 -29.40
CA GLY A 14 29.76 -12.81 -28.38
C GLY A 14 29.24 -11.46 -28.85
N VAL A 15 28.10 -11.04 -28.31
CA VAL A 15 27.65 -9.65 -28.40
C VAL A 15 28.64 -8.84 -27.56
N PRO A 16 29.26 -7.78 -28.10
CA PRO A 16 30.10 -6.91 -27.29
C PRO A 16 29.19 -6.21 -26.28
N VAL A 17 29.36 -6.54 -24.99
CA VAL A 17 28.71 -5.85 -23.88
C VAL A 17 29.39 -4.49 -23.73
N ASN A 18 28.99 -3.55 -24.58
CA ASN A 18 29.15 -2.12 -24.37
C ASN A 18 27.79 -1.47 -24.63
N ALA A 19 26.76 -1.96 -23.95
CA ALA A 19 25.60 -1.15 -23.67
C ALA A 19 26.03 -0.19 -22.56
N THR A 20 26.34 1.06 -22.91
CA THR A 20 26.18 2.15 -21.95
C THR A 20 24.74 2.07 -21.49
N LEU A 21 24.53 1.54 -20.28
CA LEU A 21 23.20 1.38 -19.71
C LEU A 21 22.60 2.78 -19.64
N ASP A 22 21.62 3.08 -20.50
CA ASP A 22 20.99 4.40 -20.52
C ASP A 22 20.36 4.63 -19.14
N CYS A 23 20.63 5.77 -18.53
CA CYS A 23 20.20 6.03 -17.16
C CYS A 23 18.66 5.99 -17.10
N PRO A 24 18.03 5.14 -16.27
CA PRO A 24 16.57 4.99 -16.25
C PRO A 24 15.86 6.28 -15.83
N TYR A 25 16.58 7.21 -15.21
CA TYR A 25 16.09 8.51 -14.76
C TYR A 25 16.18 9.59 -15.83
N ARG A 26 16.81 9.32 -16.98
CA ARG A 26 16.98 10.32 -18.03
C ARG A 26 15.63 10.76 -18.59
N ASN A 27 14.66 9.86 -18.68
CA ASN A 27 13.32 10.18 -19.16
C ASN A 27 12.36 10.27 -17.96
N GLY A 28 11.84 11.47 -17.69
CA GLY A 28 10.81 11.68 -16.65
C GLY A 28 11.26 12.54 -15.46
N TYR A 29 12.53 12.95 -15.42
CA TYR A 29 13.08 13.87 -14.43
C TYR A 29 13.74 15.09 -15.12
N ASP A 30 13.60 16.29 -14.55
CA ASP A 30 14.19 17.54 -15.06
C ASP A 30 15.72 17.58 -14.92
N GLU A 31 16.39 18.50 -15.62
CA GLU A 31 17.86 18.62 -15.67
C GLU A 31 18.54 18.87 -14.31
N ASN A 32 17.85 19.48 -13.34
CA ASN A 32 18.40 19.81 -12.03
C ASN A 32 17.79 18.95 -10.90
N GLU A 33 17.38 17.73 -11.20
CA GLU A 33 16.73 16.86 -10.22
C GLU A 33 17.72 16.03 -9.42
N THR A 34 17.48 15.99 -8.11
CA THR A 34 18.22 15.21 -7.14
C THR A 34 17.34 14.02 -6.74
N ILE A 35 17.78 12.83 -7.13
CA ILE A 35 17.04 11.59 -6.99
C ILE A 35 17.74 10.73 -5.95
N LEU A 36 17.01 10.33 -4.91
CA LEU A 36 17.48 9.35 -3.95
C LEU A 36 17.38 7.95 -4.56
N VAL A 37 18.52 7.26 -4.63
CA VAL A 37 18.60 5.90 -5.16
C VAL A 37 19.46 5.02 -4.26
N ALA A 38 19.20 3.71 -4.31
CA ALA A 38 20.09 2.71 -3.76
C ALA A 38 20.56 1.78 -4.89
N SER A 39 21.87 1.72 -5.09
CA SER A 39 22.49 0.92 -6.16
C SER A 39 23.94 0.55 -5.82
N ASN A 40 24.23 -0.75 -5.85
CA ASN A 40 25.58 -1.27 -5.71
C ASN A 40 26.49 -0.99 -6.93
N THR A 41 25.93 -0.50 -8.04
CA THR A 41 26.69 -0.18 -9.26
C THR A 41 26.90 1.32 -9.42
N ILE A 42 25.89 2.14 -9.09
CA ILE A 42 25.94 3.61 -9.21
C ILE A 42 26.51 4.24 -7.94
N CYS A 43 26.03 3.82 -6.77
CA CYS A 43 26.41 4.44 -5.49
C CYS A 43 27.67 3.84 -4.87
N ALA A 44 28.13 2.67 -5.33
CA ALA A 44 29.31 2.03 -4.78
C ALA A 44 30.60 2.85 -4.99
N SER A 45 31.40 2.98 -3.95
CA SER A 45 32.75 3.54 -4.01
C SER A 45 33.80 2.43 -4.07
N GLN A 46 34.86 2.62 -4.86
CA GLN A 46 36.13 1.88 -4.75
C GLN A 46 36.73 2.14 -3.34
N GLY A 47 36.47 1.29 -2.34
CA GLY A 47 37.01 1.50 -0.98
C GLY A 47 36.21 0.98 0.22
N GLY A 48 35.06 0.32 0.01
CA GLY A 48 34.51 -0.64 0.99
C GLY A 48 33.85 -0.13 2.28
N LYS A 49 33.42 1.13 2.38
CA LYS A 49 32.77 1.64 3.63
C LYS A 49 31.52 2.51 3.46
N MET A 50 31.00 2.69 2.24
CA MET A 50 29.80 3.51 2.02
C MET A 50 28.55 2.65 1.88
N LEU A 51 27.41 3.14 2.39
CA LEU A 51 26.11 2.53 2.08
C LEU A 51 25.88 2.59 0.56
N PRO A 52 25.19 1.62 -0.04
CA PRO A 52 24.86 1.64 -1.46
C PRO A 52 23.75 2.66 -1.77
N VAL A 53 23.67 3.77 -1.03
CA VAL A 53 22.65 4.80 -1.16
C VAL A 53 23.33 6.12 -1.51
N CYS A 54 22.79 6.86 -2.48
CA CYS A 54 23.35 8.12 -2.93
C CYS A 54 22.27 9.01 -3.56
N LEU A 55 22.62 10.28 -3.79
CA LEU A 55 21.85 11.20 -4.61
C LEU A 55 22.48 11.26 -6.00
N ILE A 56 21.65 11.12 -7.03
CA ILE A 56 22.07 11.23 -8.42
C ILE A 56 21.30 12.32 -9.15
N ASP A 57 21.84 12.78 -10.26
CA ASP A 57 21.09 13.51 -11.28
C ASP A 57 20.37 12.56 -12.26
N ARG A 58 19.65 13.12 -13.23
CA ARG A 58 18.93 12.35 -14.26
C ARG A 58 19.84 11.54 -15.20
N ASP A 59 21.13 11.84 -15.24
CA ASP A 59 22.14 11.13 -16.05
C ASP A 59 22.92 10.09 -15.21
N CYS A 60 22.44 9.79 -13.99
CA CYS A 60 23.04 8.85 -13.04
C CYS A 60 24.40 9.30 -12.50
N THR A 61 24.73 10.59 -12.63
CA THR A 61 25.92 11.17 -12.01
C THR A 61 25.65 11.33 -10.53
N VAL A 62 26.56 10.83 -9.68
CA VAL A 62 26.45 10.99 -8.23
C VAL A 62 26.71 12.44 -7.84
N VAL A 63 25.68 13.12 -7.33
CA VAL A 63 25.71 14.51 -6.85
C VAL A 63 25.79 14.60 -5.32
N GLY A 64 25.55 13.50 -4.61
CA GLY A 64 25.68 13.43 -3.16
C GLY A 64 25.83 12.00 -2.64
N ARG A 65 26.56 11.81 -1.55
CA ARG A 65 26.74 10.50 -0.91
C ARG A 65 26.53 10.59 0.60
N PHE A 66 26.11 9.48 1.19
CA PHE A 66 25.93 9.34 2.63
C PHE A 66 27.17 8.67 3.26
N SER A 67 27.74 9.31 4.29
CA SER A 67 28.81 8.74 5.11
C SER A 67 28.32 8.56 6.55
N SER A 68 28.82 7.53 7.22
CA SER A 68 28.48 7.21 8.60
C SER A 68 29.12 8.22 9.56
N THR A 69 28.43 9.32 9.84
CA THR A 69 28.13 9.83 11.19
C THR A 69 27.30 11.11 11.03
N ASN A 70 26.05 11.07 11.51
CA ASN A 70 25.05 12.14 11.56
C ASN A 70 24.70 12.83 10.23
N THR A 71 23.82 12.18 9.47
CA THR A 71 22.68 12.79 8.77
C THR A 71 22.78 14.30 8.45
N SER A 72 23.65 14.63 7.50
CA SER A 72 23.59 15.72 6.50
C SER A 72 24.98 15.81 5.84
N PHE A 73 25.07 16.33 4.61
CA PHE A 73 26.27 16.30 3.73
C PHE A 73 27.61 16.58 4.45
N PRO A 74 28.49 15.58 4.63
CA PRO A 74 29.88 15.84 5.01
C PRO A 74 30.72 16.04 3.75
N SER A 75 31.47 17.14 3.72
CA SER A 75 32.51 17.41 2.72
C SER A 75 33.46 16.22 2.55
N ALA A 76 34.07 16.10 1.37
CA ALA A 76 34.77 14.94 0.79
C ALA A 76 35.88 14.24 1.60
N ASN A 77 36.21 14.62 2.84
CA ASN A 77 37.45 14.19 3.51
C ASN A 77 37.26 13.68 4.95
N SER A 78 36.52 12.58 5.14
CA SER A 78 36.44 11.93 6.47
C SER A 78 36.67 10.41 6.35
N THR A 79 37.74 9.93 6.98
CA THR A 79 38.07 8.51 7.15
C THR A 79 37.43 7.95 8.42
N PHE A 80 36.83 6.76 8.36
CA PHE A 80 36.10 6.18 9.50
C PHE A 80 36.45 4.72 9.81
N SER A 81 36.34 4.37 11.10
CA SER A 81 36.31 3.02 11.65
C SER A 81 35.11 2.86 12.59
N SER A 82 34.39 1.73 12.42
CA SER A 82 33.19 1.19 13.12
C SER A 82 31.82 1.84 12.83
N PHE A 83 30.78 0.98 12.80
CA PHE A 83 29.51 1.16 12.10
C PHE A 83 28.29 0.95 13.03
N ASN A 84 27.40 1.94 13.14
CA ASN A 84 26.02 1.74 13.59
C ASN A 84 25.15 2.94 13.13
N ILE A 85 24.30 2.74 12.11
CA ILE A 85 23.34 3.76 11.64
C ILE A 85 21.95 3.28 12.04
N SER A 86 21.24 4.05 12.87
CA SER A 86 19.89 3.73 13.34
C SER A 86 18.78 4.21 12.40
N SER A 87 19.06 5.19 11.53
CA SER A 87 18.18 5.61 10.44
C SER A 87 18.94 6.42 9.38
N LEU A 88 18.48 6.38 8.13
CA LEU A 88 18.96 7.28 7.09
C LEU A 88 18.03 8.50 7.01
N VAL A 89 18.57 9.70 7.25
CA VAL A 89 17.83 10.95 7.09
C VAL A 89 18.34 11.69 5.86
N VAL A 90 17.43 11.96 4.94
CA VAL A 90 17.67 12.69 3.71
C VAL A 90 16.87 13.99 3.77
N GLY A 91 17.57 15.12 3.85
CA GLY A 91 16.98 16.44 4.01
C GLY A 91 17.45 17.43 2.94
N SER A 92 16.65 18.46 2.70
CA SER A 92 16.91 19.62 1.83
C SER A 92 17.07 19.30 0.33
N GLY A 93 16.08 19.74 -0.45
CA GLY A 93 16.25 19.93 -1.89
C GLY A 93 16.22 18.65 -2.72
N ILE A 94 15.90 17.49 -2.14
CA ILE A 94 15.58 16.30 -2.94
C ILE A 94 14.28 16.51 -3.73
N ARG A 95 14.24 15.94 -4.92
CA ARG A 95 13.09 16.06 -5.83
C ARG A 95 12.43 14.74 -6.12
N ALA A 96 13.09 13.61 -5.85
CA ALA A 96 12.50 12.31 -6.11
C ALA A 96 13.08 11.19 -5.24
N ILE A 97 12.28 10.14 -5.07
CA ILE A 97 12.73 8.81 -4.66
C ILE A 97 12.65 7.91 -5.90
N GLY A 98 13.78 7.31 -6.26
CA GLY A 98 13.90 6.38 -7.38
C GLY A 98 13.90 4.93 -6.92
N ASP A 99 14.76 4.12 -7.55
CA ASP A 99 14.94 2.71 -7.21
C ASP A 99 15.75 2.57 -5.92
N LEU A 100 15.13 1.95 -4.90
CA LEU A 100 15.75 1.61 -3.63
C LEU A 100 15.90 0.09 -3.45
N SER A 101 15.94 -0.71 -4.52
CA SER A 101 16.02 -2.17 -4.43
C SER A 101 17.25 -2.68 -3.68
N ASP A 102 18.39 -1.98 -3.79
CA ASP A 102 19.63 -2.29 -3.06
C ASP A 102 19.71 -1.61 -1.68
N TYR A 103 18.61 -1.04 -1.19
CA TYR A 103 18.61 -0.29 0.06
C TYR A 103 18.78 -1.24 1.25
N PRO A 104 19.55 -0.86 2.29
CA PRO A 104 19.88 -1.75 3.40
C PRO A 104 18.66 -2.29 4.15
N ASP A 105 18.67 -3.59 4.41
CA ASP A 105 17.63 -4.27 5.17
C ASP A 105 17.44 -3.67 6.56
N ASN A 106 16.19 -3.57 7.01
CA ASN A 106 15.79 -3.11 8.33
C ASN A 106 16.29 -1.70 8.73
N LEU A 107 16.78 -0.90 7.77
CA LEU A 107 17.21 0.47 8.03
C LEU A 107 16.03 1.44 7.81
N PRO A 108 15.53 2.17 8.82
CA PRO A 108 14.46 3.14 8.62
C PRO A 108 14.86 4.24 7.63
N LEU A 109 13.98 4.54 6.68
CA LEU A 109 14.15 5.63 5.72
C LEU A 109 13.39 6.87 6.20
N ARG A 110 14.09 7.98 6.40
CA ARG A 110 13.51 9.28 6.75
C ARG A 110 13.86 10.29 5.67
N VAL A 111 12.83 10.90 5.10
CA VAL A 111 12.93 11.90 4.05
C VAL A 111 12.23 13.15 4.53
N SER A 112 12.92 14.28 4.55
CA SER A 112 12.35 15.55 5.00
C SER A 112 12.71 16.74 4.12
N ASP A 113 11.90 17.79 4.21
CA ASP A 113 12.19 19.11 3.63
C ASP A 113 12.48 19.02 2.12
N CYS A 114 11.59 18.31 1.42
CA CYS A 114 11.71 18.10 -0.01
C CYS A 114 11.49 19.40 -0.79
N SER A 115 11.95 19.41 -2.03
CA SER A 115 11.63 20.49 -2.97
C SER A 115 10.12 20.54 -3.25
N ASN A 116 9.62 21.71 -3.65
CA ASN A 116 8.22 21.92 -4.03
C ASN A 116 7.72 21.02 -5.18
N ARG A 117 8.63 20.38 -5.92
CA ARG A 117 8.33 19.44 -7.02
C ARG A 117 8.71 18.00 -6.68
N PHE A 118 8.57 17.61 -5.42
CA PHE A 118 8.83 16.24 -4.99
C PHE A 118 7.91 15.23 -5.70
N THR A 119 8.46 14.11 -6.16
CA THR A 119 7.71 13.05 -6.85
C THR A 119 8.11 11.65 -6.39
N LEU A 120 7.14 10.72 -6.47
CA LEU A 120 7.31 9.29 -6.23
C LEU A 120 7.07 8.44 -7.50
N LYS A 121 7.02 9.08 -8.68
CA LYS A 121 6.54 8.48 -9.95
C LYS A 121 7.22 7.18 -10.39
N ASN A 122 8.42 6.89 -9.90
CA ASN A 122 9.12 5.62 -10.16
C ASN A 122 9.80 5.07 -8.90
N ALA A 123 9.23 5.37 -7.73
CA ALA A 123 9.78 4.87 -6.47
C ALA A 123 9.63 3.34 -6.40
N ILE A 124 10.73 2.63 -6.19
CA ILE A 124 10.73 1.20 -5.94
C ILE A 124 11.28 0.99 -4.54
N PHE A 125 10.49 0.40 -3.65
CA PHE A 125 10.90 0.11 -2.28
C PHE A 125 11.31 -1.36 -2.16
N PRO A 126 12.37 -1.68 -1.39
CA PRO A 126 12.80 -3.05 -1.21
C PRO A 126 11.80 -3.81 -0.32
N PRO A 127 11.71 -5.15 -0.47
CA PRO A 127 10.74 -5.97 0.26
C PRO A 127 10.93 -5.98 1.78
N GLN A 128 12.12 -5.65 2.28
CA GLN A 128 12.46 -5.63 3.71
C GLN A 128 12.29 -4.25 4.36
N LEU A 129 11.71 -3.26 3.65
CA LEU A 129 11.50 -1.93 4.23
C LEU A 129 10.34 -1.97 5.23
N VAL A 130 10.65 -1.66 6.49
CA VAL A 130 9.69 -1.74 7.61
C VAL A 130 9.28 -0.35 8.12
N ASN A 131 10.07 0.69 7.85
CA ASN A 131 9.77 2.03 8.36
C ASN A 131 10.14 3.11 7.34
N ILE A 132 9.13 3.88 6.92
CA ILE A 132 9.29 5.04 6.04
C ILE A 132 8.66 6.24 6.71
N THR A 133 9.44 7.31 6.80
CA THR A 133 8.97 8.64 7.19
C THR A 133 9.23 9.60 6.04
N ILE A 134 8.17 10.27 5.58
CA ILE A 134 8.25 11.40 4.67
C ILE A 134 7.64 12.60 5.40
N SER A 135 8.38 13.69 5.56
CA SER A 135 7.94 14.87 6.31
C SER A 135 8.18 16.16 5.54
N ASN A 136 7.24 17.09 5.52
CA ASN A 136 7.40 18.37 4.83
C ASN A 136 7.77 18.17 3.34
N CYS A 137 7.00 17.33 2.64
CA CYS A 137 7.19 17.01 1.24
C CYS A 137 5.83 16.93 0.54
N TYR A 138 5.65 17.59 -0.60
CA TYR A 138 4.40 17.48 -1.35
C TYR A 138 4.25 16.07 -1.94
N VAL A 139 3.32 15.27 -1.44
CA VAL A 139 3.06 13.91 -1.96
C VAL A 139 1.86 13.94 -2.89
N SER A 140 2.09 13.70 -4.19
CA SER A 140 1.01 13.54 -5.16
C SER A 140 0.26 12.23 -4.94
N TYR A 141 -1.08 12.28 -4.88
CA TYR A 141 -1.91 11.07 -4.76
C TYR A 141 -1.73 10.11 -5.95
N THR A 142 -1.48 10.63 -7.16
CA THR A 142 -1.27 9.82 -8.37
C THR A 142 0.00 8.99 -8.26
N ASP A 143 1.09 9.63 -7.84
CA ASP A 143 2.40 8.99 -7.73
C ASP A 143 2.37 8.00 -6.57
N PHE A 144 1.76 8.38 -5.45
CA PHE A 144 1.62 7.51 -4.29
C PHE A 144 0.85 6.23 -4.64
N ASN A 145 -0.26 6.34 -5.37
CA ASN A 145 -1.08 5.19 -5.74
C ASN A 145 -0.43 4.29 -6.80
N ALA A 146 0.55 4.80 -7.55
CA ALA A 146 1.31 4.01 -8.51
C ALA A 146 2.38 3.13 -7.83
N ILE A 147 2.69 3.37 -6.56
CA ILE A 147 3.68 2.59 -5.81
C ILE A 147 3.16 1.17 -5.59
N ILE A 148 4.00 0.20 -5.96
CA ILE A 148 3.83 -1.19 -5.55
C ILE A 148 4.47 -1.34 -4.16
N TRP A 149 3.65 -1.25 -3.12
CA TRP A 149 4.12 -1.37 -1.75
C TRP A 149 4.63 -2.79 -1.45
N PRO A 150 5.72 -2.93 -0.66
CA PRO A 150 6.18 -4.24 -0.22
C PRO A 150 5.12 -4.89 0.68
N ASN A 151 5.06 -6.22 0.66
CA ASN A 151 4.15 -7.00 1.49
C ASN A 151 4.63 -7.14 2.95
N SER A 152 5.72 -6.49 3.34
CA SER A 152 6.22 -6.47 4.71
C SER A 152 5.25 -5.72 5.65
N SER A 153 5.24 -6.12 6.93
CA SER A 153 4.68 -5.27 7.98
C SER A 153 5.45 -3.95 8.01
N MET A 154 4.76 -2.82 8.06
CA MET A 154 5.43 -1.52 8.06
C MET A 154 4.75 -0.41 8.85
N THR A 155 5.57 0.54 9.31
CA THR A 155 5.17 1.86 9.79
C THR A 155 5.34 2.87 8.65
N LEU A 156 4.27 3.62 8.36
CA LEU A 156 4.26 4.69 7.38
C LEU A 156 3.94 6.03 8.06
N THR A 157 4.86 6.99 7.95
CA THR A 157 4.66 8.35 8.45
C THR A 157 4.70 9.34 7.30
N LEU A 158 3.64 10.10 7.11
CA LEU A 158 3.49 11.13 6.09
C LEU A 158 3.06 12.44 6.77
N ASN A 159 4.02 13.17 7.34
CA ASN A 159 3.71 14.35 8.14
C ASN A 159 3.87 15.63 7.32
N TYR A 160 2.87 16.52 7.35
CA TYR A 160 2.93 17.76 6.59
C TYR A 160 3.25 17.53 5.11
N CYS A 161 2.52 16.58 4.50
CA CYS A 161 2.74 16.13 3.13
C CYS A 161 1.70 16.68 2.13
N ASN A 162 0.86 17.63 2.58
CA ASN A 162 -0.27 18.17 1.81
C ASN A 162 -1.27 17.08 1.38
N ILE A 163 -1.45 16.04 2.19
CA ILE A 163 -2.43 14.98 1.93
C ILE A 163 -3.83 15.52 2.25
N SER A 164 -4.79 15.27 1.36
CA SER A 164 -6.22 15.54 1.58
C SER A 164 -7.02 14.27 1.31
N ASN A 165 -8.36 14.33 1.32
CA ASN A 165 -9.24 13.17 1.24
C ASN A 165 -9.40 12.56 -0.16
N GLN A 166 -8.33 12.57 -0.96
CA GLN A 166 -8.26 11.69 -2.13
C GLN A 166 -8.15 10.22 -1.69
N HIS A 167 -8.51 9.29 -2.58
CA HIS A 167 -8.37 7.86 -2.32
C HIS A 167 -6.90 7.44 -2.36
N PHE A 168 -6.23 7.38 -1.20
CA PHE A 168 -4.86 6.91 -1.08
C PHE A 168 -4.83 5.38 -0.88
N ASN A 169 -4.10 4.66 -1.73
CA ASN A 169 -3.90 3.22 -1.57
C ASN A 169 -2.73 2.95 -0.60
N PHE A 170 -3.03 3.00 0.69
CA PHE A 170 -2.05 2.71 1.74
C PHE A 170 -1.51 1.27 1.64
N PRO A 171 -0.28 1.02 2.15
CA PRO A 171 0.33 -0.31 2.11
C PRO A 171 -0.59 -1.39 2.71
N PRO A 172 -0.68 -2.58 2.11
CA PRO A 172 -1.65 -3.61 2.52
C PRO A 172 -1.42 -4.11 3.95
N ASN A 173 -0.16 -4.13 4.40
CA ASN A 173 0.26 -4.60 5.73
C ASN A 173 0.79 -3.46 6.61
N VAL A 174 0.28 -2.24 6.41
CA VAL A 174 0.57 -1.13 7.34
C VAL A 174 0.04 -1.44 8.73
N VAL A 175 0.90 -1.31 9.74
CA VAL A 175 0.56 -1.50 11.17
C VAL A 175 0.41 -0.17 11.89
N GLU A 176 1.21 0.82 11.50
CA GLU A 176 1.16 2.17 12.05
C GLU A 176 1.12 3.18 10.91
N LEU A 177 0.13 4.09 10.96
CA LEU A 177 -0.08 5.13 9.97
C LEU A 177 -0.16 6.49 10.66
N ASN A 178 0.81 7.35 10.39
CA ASN A 178 0.85 8.72 10.91
C ASN A 178 0.65 9.70 9.76
N LEU A 179 -0.43 10.48 9.83
CA LEU A 179 -0.84 11.48 8.84
C LEU A 179 -0.93 12.88 9.48
N VAL A 180 -0.03 13.17 10.41
CA VAL A 180 -0.06 14.39 11.23
C VAL A 180 0.18 15.63 10.37
N LYS A 181 -0.49 16.75 10.67
CA LYS A 181 -0.30 18.04 10.00
C LYS A 181 -0.61 18.02 8.50
N ASN A 182 -1.62 17.27 8.07
CA ASN A 182 -2.09 17.26 6.69
C ASN A 182 -3.34 18.13 6.52
N LYS A 183 -4.10 17.91 5.44
CA LYS A 183 -5.32 18.63 5.09
C LYS A 183 -6.54 17.70 5.07
N LEU A 184 -6.57 16.71 5.95
CA LEU A 184 -7.69 15.77 6.02
C LEU A 184 -8.91 16.46 6.64
N ASP A 185 -10.08 16.37 6.01
CA ASP A 185 -11.39 16.81 6.52
C ASP A 185 -12.23 15.65 7.08
N MET A 186 -11.84 14.41 6.80
CA MET A 186 -12.35 13.17 7.38
C MET A 186 -11.24 12.13 7.53
N ILE A 187 -11.46 11.09 8.33
CA ILE A 187 -10.58 9.92 8.32
C ILE A 187 -10.72 9.22 6.96
N PRO A 188 -9.62 8.93 6.23
CA PRO A 188 -9.70 8.24 4.95
C PRO A 188 -10.40 6.88 5.09
N PRO A 189 -11.45 6.57 4.31
CA PRO A 189 -12.20 5.31 4.45
C PRO A 189 -11.35 4.06 4.15
N GLU A 190 -10.23 4.21 3.46
CA GLU A 190 -9.28 3.15 3.17
C GLU A 190 -8.64 2.57 4.43
N VAL A 191 -8.58 3.32 5.55
CA VAL A 191 -8.04 2.80 6.82
C VAL A 191 -8.91 1.68 7.39
N ALA A 192 -10.23 1.71 7.15
CA ALA A 192 -11.16 0.65 7.56
C ALA A 192 -10.90 -0.67 6.81
N HIS A 193 -10.20 -0.61 5.67
CA HIS A 193 -9.85 -1.76 4.84
C HIS A 193 -8.40 -2.25 5.10
N ARG A 194 -7.73 -1.75 6.15
CA ARG A 194 -6.39 -2.20 6.55
C ARG A 194 -6.49 -3.13 7.77
N PRO A 195 -6.58 -4.46 7.59
CA PRO A 195 -6.83 -5.39 8.69
C PRO A 195 -5.70 -5.43 9.73
N ASN A 196 -4.49 -5.02 9.32
CA ASN A 196 -3.30 -5.00 10.15
C ASN A 196 -3.03 -3.65 10.82
N LEU A 197 -3.77 -2.60 10.47
CA LEU A 197 -3.57 -1.28 11.06
C LEU A 197 -3.98 -1.29 12.53
N ARG A 198 -3.05 -0.89 13.41
CA ARG A 198 -3.20 -0.83 14.87
C ARG A 198 -3.12 0.60 15.39
N THR A 199 -2.20 1.40 14.87
CA THR A 199 -2.00 2.77 15.33
C THR A 199 -2.32 3.75 14.21
N LEU A 200 -3.22 4.70 14.49
CA LEU A 200 -3.56 5.79 13.58
C LEU A 200 -3.41 7.14 14.29
N ASP A 201 -2.54 8.00 13.77
CA ASP A 201 -2.43 9.40 14.18
C ASP A 201 -2.83 10.32 13.03
N VAL A 202 -3.93 11.04 13.20
CA VAL A 202 -4.45 12.04 12.27
C VAL A 202 -4.55 13.41 12.94
N SER A 203 -3.73 13.65 13.98
CA SER A 203 -3.69 14.94 14.67
C SER A 203 -3.27 16.09 13.75
N TRP A 204 -3.66 17.31 14.13
CA TRP A 204 -3.37 18.54 13.36
C TRP A 204 -3.89 18.48 11.91
N ASN A 205 -5.11 17.99 11.73
CA ASN A 205 -5.82 18.04 10.45
C ASN A 205 -7.05 18.96 10.57
N TYR A 206 -7.97 18.89 9.61
CA TYR A 206 -9.23 19.64 9.60
C TYR A 206 -10.44 18.71 9.77
N ILE A 207 -10.27 17.55 10.43
CA ILE A 207 -11.31 16.53 10.54
C ILE A 207 -12.51 17.12 11.28
N GLY A 208 -13.64 17.23 10.57
CA GLY A 208 -14.87 17.83 11.10
C GLY A 208 -15.78 16.83 11.81
N ALA A 209 -15.75 15.58 11.38
CA ALA A 209 -16.57 14.51 11.92
C ALA A 209 -15.91 13.14 11.74
N ILE A 210 -16.25 12.21 12.62
CA ILE A 210 -16.00 10.78 12.44
C ILE A 210 -17.37 10.12 12.36
N THR A 211 -17.75 9.73 11.15
CA THR A 211 -19.07 9.14 10.89
C THR A 211 -18.97 7.85 10.10
N SER A 212 -19.76 6.85 10.50
CA SER A 212 -20.02 5.65 9.69
C SER A 212 -18.75 4.91 9.23
N ILE A 213 -17.76 4.80 10.12
CA ILE A 213 -16.48 4.17 9.83
C ILE A 213 -16.19 3.06 10.85
N ASN A 214 -15.70 1.93 10.35
CA ASN A 214 -15.27 0.82 11.18
C ASN A 214 -13.78 0.94 11.49
N LEU A 215 -13.46 1.15 12.76
CA LEU A 215 -12.09 1.29 13.27
C LEU A 215 -11.73 0.15 14.23
N SER A 216 -12.41 -0.99 14.13
CA SER A 216 -12.23 -2.16 15.00
C SER A 216 -10.85 -2.81 14.92
N SER A 217 -10.02 -2.46 13.94
CA SER A 217 -8.65 -2.95 13.83
C SER A 217 -7.68 -2.20 14.73
N LEU A 218 -8.01 -0.96 15.13
CA LEU A 218 -7.10 -0.08 15.85
C LEU A 218 -6.97 -0.46 17.32
N SER A 219 -5.76 -0.30 17.84
CA SER A 219 -5.44 -0.27 19.27
C SER A 219 -5.15 1.14 19.78
N SER A 220 -4.79 2.08 18.89
CA SER A 220 -4.54 3.46 19.27
C SER A 220 -5.00 4.44 18.19
N LEU A 221 -5.76 5.46 18.60
CA LEU A 221 -6.25 6.53 17.74
C LEU A 221 -5.98 7.91 18.34
N THR A 222 -5.32 8.78 17.57
CA THR A 222 -5.07 10.18 17.96
C THR A 222 -5.69 11.14 16.95
N LEU A 223 -6.53 12.05 17.46
CA LEU A 223 -7.34 13.03 16.73
C LEU A 223 -7.10 14.47 17.20
N ASP A 224 -6.10 14.69 18.05
CA ASP A 224 -5.83 15.98 18.66
C ASP A 224 -5.71 17.12 17.63
N PHE A 225 -6.12 18.32 18.00
CA PHE A 225 -6.04 19.51 17.15
C PHE A 225 -6.74 19.34 15.80
N ASN A 226 -7.95 18.78 15.82
CA ASN A 226 -8.89 18.78 14.70
C ASN A 226 -10.11 19.63 15.03
N ASN A 227 -10.88 20.02 14.01
CA ASN A 227 -12.17 20.71 14.21
C ASN A 227 -13.32 19.71 14.44
N LEU A 228 -13.09 18.70 15.28
CA LEU A 228 -14.02 17.58 15.43
C LEU A 228 -15.30 18.02 16.15
N GLN A 229 -16.38 18.12 15.39
CA GLN A 229 -17.70 18.55 15.86
C GLN A 229 -18.65 17.40 16.11
N ALA A 230 -18.44 16.24 15.47
CA ALA A 230 -19.34 15.10 15.59
C ALA A 230 -18.60 13.75 15.62
N ILE A 231 -19.00 12.89 16.55
CA ILE A 231 -18.69 11.45 16.55
C ILE A 231 -20.02 10.72 16.43
N GLN A 232 -20.22 9.98 15.32
CA GLN A 232 -21.50 9.34 14.98
C GLN A 232 -21.29 7.96 14.36
N ASN A 233 -22.00 6.92 14.82
CA ASN A 233 -21.98 5.60 14.15
C ASN A 233 -20.57 5.07 13.83
N VAL A 234 -19.60 5.38 14.68
CA VAL A 234 -18.25 4.81 14.62
C VAL A 234 -18.28 3.48 15.33
N HIS A 235 -17.52 2.50 14.83
CA HIS A 235 -17.38 1.21 15.49
C HIS A 235 -15.96 1.04 16.02
N PHE A 236 -15.85 0.97 17.35
CA PHE A 236 -14.62 0.60 18.06
C PHE A 236 -14.77 -0.82 18.61
N SER A 237 -13.66 -1.56 18.69
CA SER A 237 -13.62 -2.88 19.34
C SER A 237 -12.90 -2.79 20.69
N ASP A 238 -12.99 -3.88 21.44
CA ASP A 238 -12.25 -4.14 22.69
C ASP A 238 -10.72 -4.12 22.53
N ARG A 239 -10.22 -4.03 21.29
CA ARG A 239 -8.78 -3.87 21.00
C ARG A 239 -8.29 -2.45 21.19
N LEU A 240 -9.19 -1.46 21.21
CA LEU A 240 -8.81 -0.07 21.35
C LEU A 240 -8.32 0.17 22.77
N ASP A 241 -7.02 0.45 22.92
CA ASP A 241 -6.33 0.67 24.18
C ASP A 241 -6.11 2.15 24.48
N TYR A 242 -6.22 3.03 23.47
CA TYR A 242 -5.98 4.46 23.60
C TYR A 242 -6.79 5.28 22.58
N LEU A 243 -7.46 6.33 23.06
CA LEU A 243 -8.13 7.33 22.23
C LEU A 243 -7.86 8.73 22.77
N SER A 244 -7.30 9.60 21.93
CA SER A 244 -7.11 11.02 22.25
C SER A 244 -7.79 11.90 21.22
N ALA A 245 -8.58 12.87 21.69
CA ALA A 245 -9.12 13.96 20.91
C ALA A 245 -9.12 15.24 21.75
N LYS A 246 -7.97 15.91 21.77
CA LYS A 246 -7.76 17.19 22.48
C LYS A 246 -7.98 18.38 21.58
N TYR A 247 -8.37 19.51 22.18
CA TYR A 247 -8.57 20.78 21.50
C TYR A 247 -9.55 20.66 20.32
N ILE A 248 -10.70 20.03 20.58
CA ILE A 248 -11.81 19.88 19.63
C ILE A 248 -13.03 20.70 20.09
N THR A 249 -14.08 20.76 19.25
CA THR A 249 -15.33 21.48 19.54
C THR A 249 -16.53 20.57 19.35
N LEU A 250 -16.56 19.46 20.11
CA LEU A 250 -17.57 18.42 19.97
C LEU A 250 -18.95 18.97 20.33
N SER A 251 -19.90 18.84 19.41
CA SER A 251 -21.30 19.31 19.55
C SER A 251 -22.33 18.18 19.43
N ARG A 252 -21.91 17.05 18.86
CA ARG A 252 -22.71 15.83 18.72
C ARG A 252 -21.88 14.59 19.03
N PHE A 253 -22.40 13.73 19.91
CA PHE A 253 -21.78 12.47 20.29
C PHE A 253 -22.84 11.37 20.33
N GLU A 254 -22.88 10.56 19.27
CA GLU A 254 -23.84 9.47 19.05
C GLU A 254 -23.10 8.18 18.71
N VAL A 255 -23.25 7.13 19.51
CA VAL A 255 -22.60 5.84 19.29
C VAL A 255 -23.57 4.70 19.59
N ASN A 256 -23.27 3.47 19.16
CA ASN A 256 -24.03 2.30 19.60
C ASN A 256 -23.56 1.80 20.98
N ASN A 257 -24.28 0.83 21.54
CA ASN A 257 -23.91 0.20 22.82
C ASN A 257 -22.48 -0.35 22.81
N ASP A 258 -22.10 -1.11 21.78
CA ASP A 258 -20.79 -1.78 21.72
C ASP A 258 -19.63 -0.77 21.77
N THR A 259 -19.76 0.34 21.05
CA THR A 259 -18.76 1.41 21.01
C THR A 259 -18.77 2.22 22.31
N TYR A 260 -19.95 2.44 22.90
CA TYR A 260 -20.05 3.10 24.20
C TYR A 260 -19.30 2.32 25.29
N ASP A 261 -19.46 1.00 25.34
CA ASP A 261 -18.80 0.13 26.33
C ASP A 261 -17.26 0.23 26.23
N VAL A 262 -16.72 0.27 25.01
CA VAL A 262 -15.28 0.48 24.77
C VAL A 262 -14.83 1.85 25.28
N LEU A 263 -15.58 2.91 24.96
CA LEU A 263 -15.25 4.27 25.40
C LEU A 263 -15.31 4.41 26.92
N GLU A 264 -16.31 3.80 27.54
CA GLU A 264 -16.47 3.77 29.00
C GLU A 264 -15.30 3.02 29.66
N TRP A 265 -14.92 1.87 29.11
CA TRP A 265 -13.75 1.13 29.58
C TRP A 265 -12.48 1.97 29.50
N LEU A 266 -12.21 2.61 28.35
CA LEU A 266 -11.04 3.48 28.15
C LEU A 266 -11.02 4.63 29.15
N TYR A 267 -12.18 5.23 29.44
CA TYR A 267 -12.31 6.30 30.42
C TYR A 267 -11.87 5.84 31.81
N TYR A 268 -12.40 4.72 32.30
CA TYR A 268 -12.08 4.22 33.65
C TYR A 268 -10.62 3.74 33.80
N HIS A 269 -9.96 3.40 32.70
CA HIS A 269 -8.55 3.00 32.70
C HIS A 269 -7.58 4.16 32.41
N GLY A 270 -8.08 5.39 32.22
CA GLY A 270 -7.24 6.57 31.96
C GLY A 270 -6.64 6.62 30.56
N SER A 271 -7.20 5.86 29.62
CA SER A 271 -6.75 5.77 28.22
C SER A 271 -7.63 6.55 27.24
N LEU A 272 -8.74 7.14 27.72
CA LEU A 272 -9.55 8.08 26.97
C LEU A 272 -9.18 9.51 27.36
N VAL A 273 -8.76 10.31 26.38
CA VAL A 273 -8.48 11.74 26.58
C VAL A 273 -9.35 12.57 25.64
N LEU A 274 -10.37 13.22 26.19
CA LEU A 274 -11.26 14.11 25.44
C LEU A 274 -11.22 15.50 26.08
N GLU A 275 -10.59 16.45 25.38
CA GLU A 275 -10.55 17.87 25.79
C GLU A 275 -11.31 18.69 24.74
N THR A 276 -12.51 19.16 25.11
CA THR A 276 -13.43 19.84 24.20
C THR A 276 -14.16 20.99 24.86
N GLU A 277 -14.46 22.05 24.09
CA GLU A 277 -15.54 22.98 24.43
C GLU A 277 -16.87 22.31 24.09
N TYR A 278 -17.58 21.77 25.09
CA TYR A 278 -18.77 20.95 24.87
C TYR A 278 -20.06 21.70 25.18
N THR A 279 -20.92 21.86 24.17
CA THR A 279 -22.32 22.29 24.34
C THR A 279 -23.23 21.31 23.62
N LEU A 280 -24.00 20.54 24.39
CA LEU A 280 -24.86 19.50 23.86
C LEU A 280 -26.05 20.11 23.12
N SER A 281 -26.13 19.87 21.81
CA SER A 281 -27.20 20.41 20.96
C SER A 281 -28.28 19.39 20.58
N GLY A 282 -28.14 18.12 21.00
CA GLY A 282 -28.84 16.97 20.36
C GLY A 282 -29.80 16.13 21.21
N ARG A 283 -30.20 16.54 22.43
CA ARG A 283 -31.03 15.70 23.31
C ARG A 283 -32.31 15.17 22.64
N SER A 284 -33.04 16.04 21.95
CA SER A 284 -34.27 15.67 21.23
C SER A 284 -34.01 14.78 20.00
N GLN A 285 -32.84 14.91 19.37
CA GLN A 285 -32.45 14.07 18.22
C GLN A 285 -32.16 12.64 18.67
N CYS A 286 -31.55 12.47 19.84
CA CYS A 286 -31.29 11.15 20.43
C CYS A 286 -32.57 10.36 20.67
N GLU A 287 -33.57 11.00 21.28
CA GLU A 287 -34.87 10.37 21.60
C GLU A 287 -35.62 9.96 20.32
N LEU A 288 -35.57 10.78 19.27
CA LEU A 288 -36.15 10.46 17.95
C LEU A 288 -35.48 9.25 17.29
N ALA A 289 -34.18 9.05 17.52
CA ALA A 289 -33.41 7.91 17.03
C ALA A 289 -33.57 6.64 17.90
N GLN A 290 -34.52 6.65 18.85
CA GLN A 290 -34.70 5.59 19.86
C GLN A 290 -33.45 5.34 20.72
N GLY A 291 -32.56 6.33 20.79
CA GLY A 291 -31.39 6.31 21.64
C GLY A 291 -31.71 6.71 23.08
N HIS A 292 -30.80 6.38 23.97
CA HIS A 292 -30.82 6.83 25.35
C HIS A 292 -29.63 7.76 25.62
N MET A 293 -29.91 8.91 26.24
CA MET A 293 -28.87 9.83 26.69
C MET A 293 -28.26 9.32 28.00
N THR A 294 -26.95 9.05 27.98
CA THR A 294 -26.15 8.70 29.17
C THR A 294 -24.97 9.66 29.30
N THR A 295 -24.11 9.44 30.29
CA THR A 295 -22.89 10.21 30.52
C THR A 295 -21.66 9.31 30.46
N LEU A 296 -20.71 9.69 29.60
CA LEU A 296 -19.36 9.16 29.61
C LEU A 296 -18.53 9.91 30.66
N GLY A 297 -18.08 9.19 31.67
CA GLY A 297 -17.32 9.78 32.77
C GLY A 297 -18.13 10.76 33.62
N SER A 298 -17.52 11.88 34.02
CA SER A 298 -18.12 12.77 35.01
C SER A 298 -19.21 13.69 34.47
N ASN A 299 -19.17 14.12 33.20
CA ASN A 299 -20.10 15.14 32.67
C ASN A 299 -20.31 15.12 31.14
N MET A 300 -19.69 14.22 30.39
CA MET A 300 -19.82 14.23 28.93
C MET A 300 -21.06 13.45 28.53
N SER A 301 -22.13 14.11 28.08
CA SER A 301 -23.32 13.37 27.68
C SER A 301 -23.17 12.77 26.28
N VAL A 302 -23.63 11.54 26.14
CA VAL A 302 -23.51 10.73 24.93
C VAL A 302 -24.89 10.15 24.63
N CYS A 303 -25.31 10.23 23.38
CA CYS A 303 -26.48 9.50 22.93
C CYS A 303 -26.04 8.09 22.53
N VAL A 304 -26.62 7.09 23.18
CA VAL A 304 -26.35 5.69 22.88
C VAL A 304 -27.54 5.12 22.14
N LEU A 305 -27.32 4.77 20.88
CA LEU A 305 -28.29 4.13 20.01
C LEU A 305 -28.30 2.62 20.28
N PRO A 306 -29.46 1.96 20.27
CA PRO A 306 -29.51 0.50 20.33
C PRO A 306 -28.73 -0.07 19.14
N SER A 307 -27.89 -1.08 19.38
CA SER A 307 -27.23 -1.80 18.30
C SER A 307 -28.32 -2.27 17.34
N TYR A 308 -28.24 -1.84 16.08
CA TYR A 308 -29.20 -2.26 15.07
C TYR A 308 -29.02 -3.77 14.92
N VAL A 309 -29.92 -4.54 15.54
CA VAL A 309 -30.13 -5.91 15.10
C VAL A 309 -30.68 -5.73 13.71
N GLU A 310 -29.82 -5.94 12.72
CA GLU A 310 -30.25 -6.12 11.35
C GLU A 310 -31.25 -7.28 11.42
N ASN A 311 -32.54 -6.96 11.52
CA ASN A 311 -33.59 -7.88 11.17
C ASN A 311 -33.43 -8.06 9.67
N VAL A 312 -32.39 -8.79 9.26
CA VAL A 312 -32.36 -9.48 7.99
C VAL A 312 -33.58 -10.38 8.09
N PRO A 313 -34.67 -10.12 7.36
CA PRO A 313 -35.63 -11.19 7.13
C PRO A 313 -34.78 -12.33 6.57
N ASP A 314 -34.96 -13.57 7.02
CA ASP A 314 -34.24 -14.75 6.53
C ASP A 314 -34.40 -15.02 5.00
N GLU A 315 -34.86 -14.03 4.24
CA GLU A 315 -35.02 -14.03 2.80
C GLU A 315 -34.17 -12.89 2.23
N VAL A 316 -33.32 -13.23 1.25
CA VAL A 316 -32.41 -12.37 0.46
C VAL A 316 -30.95 -12.32 0.95
N PHE A 317 -30.40 -13.47 1.32
CA PHE A 317 -29.10 -13.88 0.78
C PHE A 317 -29.23 -15.32 0.26
N ALA A 318 -29.79 -15.46 -0.93
CA ALA A 318 -29.35 -16.56 -1.77
C ALA A 318 -27.89 -16.25 -2.10
N GLU A 319 -26.95 -16.77 -1.29
CA GLU A 319 -25.64 -17.10 -1.82
C GLU A 319 -25.91 -17.85 -3.12
N GLU A 320 -25.56 -17.24 -4.25
CA GLU A 320 -25.44 -17.97 -5.49
C GLU A 320 -24.28 -18.94 -5.26
N LYS A 321 -24.59 -20.09 -4.65
CA LYS A 321 -23.66 -21.21 -4.51
C LYS A 321 -23.39 -21.65 -5.93
N THR A 322 -22.36 -21.08 -6.52
CA THR A 322 -21.80 -21.50 -7.80
C THR A 322 -21.69 -23.01 -7.75
N ASN A 323 -22.58 -23.68 -8.49
CA ASN A 323 -22.71 -25.12 -8.41
C ASN A 323 -21.50 -25.73 -9.10
N TYR A 324 -20.42 -25.93 -8.34
CA TYR A 324 -19.16 -26.50 -8.79
C TYR A 324 -19.37 -27.82 -9.53
N VAL A 325 -20.42 -28.58 -9.18
CA VAL A 325 -20.81 -29.80 -9.90
C VAL A 325 -21.24 -29.48 -11.33
N GLN A 326 -22.04 -28.43 -11.57
CA GLN A 326 -22.39 -28.02 -12.93
C GLN A 326 -21.18 -27.55 -13.74
N ILE A 327 -20.28 -26.76 -13.14
CA ILE A 327 -19.06 -26.31 -13.85
C ILE A 327 -18.19 -27.53 -14.24
N ILE A 328 -18.02 -28.49 -13.32
CA ILE A 328 -17.28 -29.72 -13.60
C ILE A 328 -17.95 -30.52 -14.73
N LEU A 329 -19.27 -30.63 -14.74
CA LEU A 329 -20.01 -31.29 -15.82
C LEU A 329 -19.83 -30.60 -17.17
N TRP A 330 -19.85 -29.25 -17.20
CA TRP A 330 -19.59 -28.48 -18.43
C TRP A 330 -18.16 -28.67 -18.94
N VAL A 331 -17.17 -28.67 -18.04
CA VAL A 331 -15.76 -28.90 -18.41
C VAL A 331 -15.56 -30.31 -18.97
N ILE A 332 -16.17 -31.32 -18.35
CA ILE A 332 -16.13 -32.70 -18.85
C ILE A 332 -16.79 -32.79 -20.23
N ALA A 333 -17.97 -32.19 -20.42
CA ALA A 333 -18.67 -32.18 -21.69
C ALA A 333 -17.83 -31.52 -22.81
N CYS A 334 -17.18 -30.39 -22.52
CA CYS A 334 -16.28 -29.71 -23.45
C CYS A 334 -15.07 -30.59 -23.82
N LEU A 335 -14.45 -31.26 -22.84
CA LEU A 335 -13.33 -32.17 -23.10
C LEU A 335 -13.74 -33.35 -24.00
N VAL A 336 -14.91 -33.93 -23.78
CA VAL A 336 -15.45 -35.00 -24.64
C VAL A 336 -15.66 -34.50 -26.07
N ILE A 337 -16.23 -33.31 -26.25
CA ILE A 337 -16.42 -32.71 -27.58
C ILE A 337 -15.09 -32.52 -28.30
N VAL A 338 -14.06 -32.00 -27.61
CA VAL A 338 -12.72 -31.81 -28.19
C VAL A 338 -12.12 -33.13 -28.65
N VAL A 339 -12.23 -34.20 -27.84
CA VAL A 339 -11.75 -35.53 -28.19
C VAL A 339 -12.49 -36.10 -29.40
N VAL A 340 -13.82 -35.95 -29.46
CA VAL A 340 -14.63 -36.41 -30.60
C VAL A 340 -14.25 -35.66 -31.87
N VAL A 341 -14.11 -34.33 -31.81
CA VAL A 341 -13.70 -33.51 -32.96
C VAL A 341 -12.29 -33.92 -33.44
N ALA A 342 -11.35 -34.13 -32.51
CA ALA A 342 -10.01 -34.59 -32.85
C ALA A 342 -10.03 -35.98 -33.50
N ALA A 343 -10.84 -36.92 -32.97
CA ALA A 343 -11.00 -38.25 -33.55
C ALA A 343 -11.60 -38.19 -34.96
N VAL A 344 -12.66 -37.39 -35.17
CA VAL A 344 -13.27 -37.18 -36.49
C VAL A 344 -12.27 -36.56 -37.46
N TYR A 345 -11.48 -35.58 -37.01
CA TYR A 345 -10.43 -34.96 -37.82
C TYR A 345 -9.37 -35.99 -38.24
N VAL A 346 -8.90 -36.84 -37.32
CA VAL A 346 -7.93 -37.90 -37.62
C VAL A 346 -8.53 -38.93 -38.59
N ILE A 347 -9.79 -39.35 -38.40
CA ILE A 347 -10.46 -40.30 -39.30
C ILE A 347 -10.63 -39.69 -40.70
N ARG A 348 -11.06 -38.43 -40.80
CA ARG A 348 -11.15 -37.73 -42.09
C ARG A 348 -9.80 -37.63 -42.77
N ARG A 349 -8.75 -37.27 -42.02
CA ARG A 349 -7.38 -37.19 -42.55
C ARG A 349 -6.89 -38.55 -43.06
N ARG A 350 -7.20 -39.65 -42.35
CA ARG A 350 -6.88 -41.02 -42.81
C ARG A 350 -7.65 -41.41 -44.07
N ARG A 351 -8.96 -41.15 -44.14
CA ARG A 351 -9.76 -41.42 -45.36
C ARG A 351 -9.28 -40.63 -46.58
N VAL A 352 -8.88 -39.37 -46.40
CA VAL A 352 -8.30 -38.58 -47.48
C VAL A 352 -6.94 -39.14 -47.92
N ALA A 353 -6.12 -39.64 -46.98
CA ALA A 353 -4.86 -40.31 -47.32
C ALA A 353 -5.08 -41.63 -48.09
N GLU A 354 -6.10 -42.42 -47.71
CA GLU A 354 -6.47 -43.66 -48.41
C GLU A 354 -7.02 -43.39 -49.82
N SER A 355 -7.80 -42.31 -50.01
CA SER A 355 -8.30 -41.90 -51.34
C SER A 355 -7.22 -41.37 -52.31
N ARG A 356 -5.98 -41.17 -51.82
CA ARG A 356 -4.83 -40.74 -52.63
C ARG A 356 -3.87 -41.89 -52.98
N LEU A 357 -4.18 -43.13 -52.58
CA LEU A 357 -3.45 -44.31 -53.05
C LEU A 357 -3.96 -44.67 -54.45
N PRO A 358 -3.10 -44.72 -55.49
CA PRO A 358 -3.52 -45.10 -56.82
C PRO A 358 -3.96 -46.57 -56.83
N THR A 359 -5.16 -46.83 -57.35
CA THR A 359 -5.68 -48.17 -57.63
C THR A 359 -4.70 -48.88 -58.55
N LYS A 360 -4.11 -49.97 -58.04
CA LYS A 360 -3.23 -50.86 -58.78
C LYS A 360 -4.06 -51.71 -59.71
N ASP A 361 -4.49 -51.15 -60.83
CA ASP A 361 -4.95 -51.89 -62.01
C ASP A 361 -4.84 -51.00 -63.24
N THR A 362 -4.38 -51.59 -64.35
CA THR A 362 -4.24 -51.04 -65.71
C THR A 362 -2.94 -50.26 -66.03
N TRP A 363 -1.82 -51.00 -66.06
CA TRP A 363 -0.75 -50.76 -67.06
C TRP A 363 -0.69 -51.96 -68.03
N ASP A 364 -1.83 -52.32 -68.60
CA ASP A 364 -1.91 -53.13 -69.82
C ASP A 364 -2.37 -52.20 -70.95
N TYR A 365 -1.67 -52.27 -72.09
CA TYR A 365 -1.78 -51.47 -73.31
C TYR A 365 -1.15 -50.06 -73.29
N MET A 366 0.08 -49.95 -73.79
CA MET A 366 0.38 -49.40 -75.13
C MET A 366 1.91 -49.30 -75.35
N MET A 367 2.38 -50.17 -76.27
CA MET A 367 3.63 -50.16 -77.05
C MET A 367 5.00 -50.15 -76.36
#